data_AF-A0A3D1SJW6-F1
#
_entry.id   AF-A0A3D1SJW6-F1
#
_cell.length_a   1.000
_cell.length_b   1.000
_cell.length_c   1.000
_cell.angle_alpha   90.00
_cell.angle_beta   90.00
_cell.angle_gamma   90.00
#
_symmetry.space_group_name_H-M   'P 1'
#
loop_
_entity.id
_entity.type
_entity.pdbx_description
1 polymer ?
#
loop_
_entity_poly.entity_id
_entity_poly.type
_entity_poly.pdbx_seq_one_letter_code
_entity_poly.pdbx_strand_id
1 'polypeptide(L)'
;WQEGDSISSAEGEFPSNVYPWLNLRELGVRVQTVAMRDRRILAEDTFASINERTRLVSLSLVEFSTGYRNDIAAIARYCHERGVLCGIDAMQALGAVDIDVQALGVDFLA
;
A
#
# COMPACT_ATOMS: atom_id res chain seq x y z
N TRP A 1 4.85 -2.12 -15.93
CA TRP A 1 6.11 -1.73 -15.30
C TRP A 1 7.10 -1.33 -16.37
N GLN A 2 7.73 -0.18 -16.18
CA GLN A 2 8.86 0.31 -16.95
C GLN A 2 10.01 0.61 -15.97
N GLU A 3 11.24 0.65 -16.48
CA GLU A 3 12.39 1.04 -15.68
C GLU A 3 12.16 2.39 -14.99
N GLY A 4 12.50 2.46 -13.70
CA GLY A 4 12.34 3.67 -12.88
C GLY A 4 10.93 3.92 -12.36
N ASP A 5 9.92 3.11 -12.72
CA ASP A 5 8.63 3.09 -12.01
C ASP A 5 8.84 2.70 -10.53
N SER A 6 7.90 3.07 -9.67
CA SER A 6 7.96 2.77 -8.23
C SER A 6 6.66 2.22 -7.65
N ILE A 7 6.83 1.47 -6.56
CA ILE A 7 5.78 0.97 -5.68
C ILE A 7 5.99 1.58 -4.30
N SER A 8 4.94 2.12 -3.70
CA SER A 8 4.94 2.51 -2.28
C SER A 8 4.44 1.35 -1.43
N SER A 9 5.26 0.90 -0.49
CA SER A 9 4.99 -0.18 0.47
C SER A 9 5.21 0.32 1.89
N ALA A 10 4.65 -0.33 2.90
CA ALA A 10 4.89 0.01 4.31
C ALA A 10 6.07 -0.76 4.94
N GLU A 11 6.71 -0.15 5.93
CA GLU A 11 7.62 -0.83 6.84
C GLU A 11 6.84 -1.81 7.73
N GLY A 12 7.36 -3.04 7.86
CA GLY A 12 6.71 -4.06 8.67
C GLY A 12 5.54 -4.78 7.98
N GLU A 13 5.42 -4.61 6.65
CA GLU A 13 4.50 -5.37 5.80
C GLU A 13 4.76 -6.87 5.85
N PHE A 14 3.70 -7.66 5.69
CA PHE A 14 3.82 -9.10 5.69
C PHE A 14 4.58 -9.56 4.43
N PRO A 15 5.49 -10.56 4.51
CA PRO A 15 6.41 -10.84 3.42
C PRO A 15 5.74 -11.18 2.06
N SER A 16 4.56 -11.80 2.06
CA SER A 16 3.82 -12.05 0.81
C SER A 16 3.34 -10.78 0.12
N ASN A 17 3.16 -9.68 0.84
CA ASN A 17 2.80 -8.36 0.31
C ASN A 17 4.03 -7.52 -0.08
N VAL A 18 5.25 -8.07 0.01
CA VAL A 18 6.50 -7.36 -0.31
C VAL A 18 7.32 -8.08 -1.39
N TYR A 19 7.48 -9.39 -1.28
CA TYR A 19 8.33 -10.16 -2.19
C TYR A 19 7.94 -10.08 -3.68
N PRO A 20 6.65 -10.08 -4.06
CA PRO A 20 6.26 -9.89 -5.46
C PRO A 20 6.80 -8.58 -6.05
N TRP A 21 6.82 -7.52 -5.26
CA TRP A 21 7.32 -6.20 -5.67
C TRP A 21 8.83 -6.15 -5.73
N LEU A 22 9.52 -6.81 -4.78
CA LEU A 22 10.98 -6.90 -4.79
C LEU A 22 11.51 -7.64 -6.02
N ASN A 23 10.76 -8.63 -6.53
CA ASN A 23 11.10 -9.35 -7.76
C ASN A 23 11.14 -8.43 -8.99
N LEU A 24 10.38 -7.33 -8.99
CA LEU A 24 10.37 -6.36 -10.09
C LEU A 24 11.62 -5.46 -10.14
N ARG A 25 12.51 -5.55 -9.15
CA ARG A 25 13.78 -4.81 -9.16
C ARG A 25 14.67 -5.21 -10.35
N GLU A 26 14.58 -6.44 -10.82
CA GLU A 26 15.29 -6.90 -12.03
C GLU A 26 14.82 -6.16 -13.29
N LEU A 27 13.60 -5.60 -13.28
CA LEU A 27 13.05 -4.76 -14.34
C LEU A 27 13.29 -3.25 -14.09
N GLY A 28 14.10 -2.91 -13.08
CA GLY A 28 14.39 -1.52 -12.70
C GLY A 28 13.26 -0.83 -11.92
N VAL A 29 12.28 -1.57 -11.39
CA VAL A 29 11.22 -1.01 -10.53
C VAL A 29 11.76 -0.80 -9.12
N ARG A 30 11.47 0.35 -8.53
CA ARG A 30 11.88 0.70 -7.16
C ARG A 30 10.75 0.39 -6.17
N VAL A 31 11.08 -0.18 -5.02
CA VAL A 31 10.16 -0.31 -3.89
C VAL A 31 10.53 0.74 -2.86
N GLN A 32 9.68 1.73 -2.69
CA GLN A 32 9.81 2.79 -1.69
C GLN A 32 9.06 2.38 -0.43
N THR A 33 9.78 2.26 0.68
CA THR A 33 9.22 1.87 1.96
C THR A 33 8.85 3.11 2.78
N VAL A 34 7.58 3.21 3.17
CA VAL A 34 7.04 4.21 4.09
C VAL A 34 7.42 3.80 5.51
N ALA A 35 8.15 4.66 6.21
CA ALA A 35 8.61 4.39 7.57
C ALA A 35 7.46 4.41 8.56
N MET A 36 7.53 3.53 9.55
CA MET A 36 6.56 3.44 10.63
C MET A 36 6.86 4.49 11.71
N ARG A 37 5.82 5.22 12.15
CA ARG A 37 5.89 6.18 13.26
C ARG A 37 4.94 5.74 14.38
N ASP A 38 5.48 5.57 15.58
CA ASP A 38 4.70 5.17 16.77
C ASP A 38 3.80 3.94 16.53
N ARG A 39 4.35 2.93 15.82
CA ARG A 39 3.67 1.69 15.44
C ARG A 39 2.55 1.85 14.39
N ARG A 40 2.57 2.95 13.62
CA ARG A 40 1.55 3.29 12.62
C ARG A 40 2.19 3.67 11.29
N ILE A 41 1.51 3.36 10.21
CA ILE A 41 1.78 3.93 8.89
C ILE A 41 0.81 5.10 8.74
N LEU A 42 1.31 6.32 8.84
CA LEU A 42 0.45 7.49 8.76
C LEU A 42 0.15 7.80 7.29
N ALA A 43 -1.10 8.14 7.00
CA ALA A 43 -1.57 8.32 5.63
C ALA A 43 -0.76 9.42 4.92
N GLU A 44 -0.40 10.49 5.62
CA GLU A 44 0.43 11.56 5.06
C GLU A 44 1.83 11.10 4.63
N ASP A 45 2.41 10.08 5.26
CA ASP A 45 3.71 9.54 4.86
C ASP A 45 3.58 8.71 3.59
N THR A 46 2.43 8.04 3.41
CA THR A 46 2.09 7.36 2.15
C THR A 46 1.81 8.39 1.06
N PHE A 47 1.19 9.52 1.38
CA PHE A 47 0.97 10.58 0.40
C PHE A 47 2.29 11.18 -0.08
N ALA A 48 3.25 11.35 0.84
CA ALA A 48 4.58 11.86 0.57
C ALA A 48 5.47 10.89 -0.22
N SER A 49 5.19 9.59 -0.19
CA SER A 49 5.93 8.59 -0.98
C SER A 49 5.48 8.50 -2.44
N ILE A 50 4.31 9.07 -2.78
CA ILE A 50 3.75 9.03 -4.13
C ILE A 50 4.33 10.17 -4.98
N ASN A 51 4.92 9.81 -6.12
CA ASN A 51 5.45 10.73 -7.13
C ASN A 51 5.01 10.30 -8.55
N GLU A 52 5.49 11.00 -9.57
CA GLU A 52 5.15 10.78 -10.99
C GLU A 52 5.58 9.41 -11.55
N ARG A 53 6.48 8.71 -10.85
CA ARG A 53 6.91 7.34 -11.18
C ARG A 53 6.17 6.29 -10.36
N THR A 54 5.45 6.66 -9.32
CA THR A 54 4.65 5.71 -8.54
C THR A 54 3.50 5.18 -9.38
N ARG A 55 3.34 3.85 -9.42
CA ARG A 55 2.26 3.16 -10.16
C ARG A 55 1.31 2.40 -9.24
N LEU A 56 1.79 2.02 -8.06
CA LEU A 56 1.04 1.23 -7.09
C LEU A 56 1.39 1.66 -5.66
N VAL A 57 0.36 1.79 -4.83
CA VAL A 57 0.45 1.71 -3.38
C VAL A 57 -0.01 0.33 -2.97
N SER A 58 0.84 -0.38 -2.22
CA SER A 58 0.57 -1.70 -1.67
C SER A 58 0.71 -1.65 -0.16
N LEU A 59 -0.41 -1.77 0.55
CA LEU A 59 -0.48 -1.64 2.01
C LEU A 59 -1.46 -2.67 2.59
N SER A 60 -1.36 -2.92 3.88
CA SER A 60 -2.32 -3.72 4.64
C SER A 60 -3.50 -2.87 5.10
N LEU A 61 -4.74 -3.39 5.06
CA LEU A 61 -5.89 -2.76 5.71
C LEU A 61 -5.69 -2.71 7.23
N VAL A 62 -5.09 -3.77 7.78
CA VAL A 62 -4.64 -3.88 9.17
C VAL A 62 -3.22 -4.44 9.17
N GLU A 63 -2.27 -3.65 9.70
CA GLU A 63 -0.85 -3.98 9.72
C GLU A 63 -0.57 -5.27 10.49
N PHE A 64 0.15 -6.21 9.87
CA PHE A 64 0.54 -7.49 10.47
C PHE A 64 1.33 -7.32 11.78
N SER A 65 2.26 -6.38 11.81
CA SER A 65 3.21 -6.21 12.92
C SER A 65 2.65 -5.43 14.11
N THR A 66 1.60 -4.63 13.90
CA THR A 66 1.10 -3.70 14.92
C THR A 66 -0.41 -3.74 15.17
N GLY A 67 -1.18 -4.32 14.26
CA GLY A 67 -2.65 -4.27 14.29
C GLY A 67 -3.21 -2.89 13.97
N TYR A 68 -2.38 -1.95 13.52
CA TYR A 68 -2.83 -0.62 13.12
C TYR A 68 -3.73 -0.70 11.89
N ARG A 69 -4.89 -0.05 11.93
CA ARG A 69 -5.82 0.01 10.80
C ARG A 69 -5.58 1.27 9.99
N ASN A 70 -5.21 1.10 8.72
CA ASN A 70 -4.97 2.22 7.80
C ASN A 70 -6.29 2.87 7.34
N ASP A 71 -6.26 4.17 7.08
CA ASP A 71 -7.36 4.89 6.42
C ASP A 71 -7.29 4.67 4.90
N ILE A 72 -7.69 3.47 4.49
CA ILE A 72 -7.61 3.04 3.10
C ILE A 72 -8.47 3.89 2.17
N ALA A 73 -9.63 4.37 2.62
CA ALA A 73 -10.49 5.22 1.79
C ALA A 73 -9.82 6.57 1.46
N ALA A 74 -9.11 7.17 2.42
CA ALA A 74 -8.33 8.37 2.16
C ALA A 74 -7.15 8.09 1.21
N ILE A 75 -6.45 6.96 1.39
CA ILE A 75 -5.32 6.56 0.55
C ILE A 75 -5.75 6.27 -0.88
N ALA A 76 -6.79 5.47 -1.09
CA ALA A 76 -7.31 5.13 -2.40
C ALA A 76 -7.72 6.38 -3.19
N ARG A 77 -8.47 7.29 -2.55
CA ARG A 77 -8.84 8.58 -3.17
C ARG A 77 -7.61 9.38 -3.60
N TYR A 78 -6.61 9.50 -2.73
CA TYR A 78 -5.37 10.22 -3.04
C TYR A 78 -4.60 9.58 -4.21
N CYS A 79 -4.58 8.24 -4.28
CA CYS A 79 -3.99 7.48 -5.38
C CYS A 79 -4.71 7.75 -6.71
N HIS A 80 -6.04 7.69 -6.71
CA HIS A 80 -6.86 7.88 -7.91
C HIS A 80 -6.72 9.29 -8.50
N GLU A 81 -6.65 10.33 -7.67
CA GLU A 81 -6.36 11.70 -8.10
C GLU A 81 -5.03 11.83 -8.89
N ARG A 82 -4.12 10.86 -8.73
CA ARG A 82 -2.78 10.84 -9.34
C ARG A 82 -2.60 9.73 -10.37
N GLY A 83 -3.65 8.98 -10.69
CA GLY A 83 -3.58 7.84 -11.60
C GLY A 83 -2.70 6.70 -11.07
N VAL A 84 -2.62 6.54 -9.75
CA VAL A 84 -1.89 5.47 -9.06
C VAL A 84 -2.88 4.40 -8.60
N LEU A 85 -2.51 3.13 -8.73
CA LEU A 85 -3.33 2.01 -8.25
C LEU A 85 -3.19 1.85 -6.72
N CYS A 86 -4.27 1.45 -6.06
CA CYS A 86 -4.32 1.13 -4.64
C CYS A 86 -4.68 -0.35 -4.44
N GLY A 87 -3.68 -1.18 -4.14
CA GLY A 87 -3.84 -2.60 -3.85
C GLY A 87 -3.67 -2.88 -2.36
N ILE A 88 -4.68 -3.49 -1.72
CA ILE A 88 -4.71 -3.63 -0.27
C ILE A 88 -4.75 -5.09 0.17
N ASP A 89 -3.85 -5.47 1.08
CA ASP A 89 -3.85 -6.77 1.74
C ASP A 89 -4.82 -6.74 2.93
N ALA A 90 -5.80 -7.64 2.92
CA ALA A 90 -6.83 -7.75 3.96
C ALA A 90 -6.59 -8.95 4.90
N MET A 91 -5.46 -9.63 4.85
CA MET A 91 -5.23 -10.89 5.55
C MET A 91 -5.51 -10.82 7.07
N GLN A 92 -5.17 -9.71 7.72
CA GLN A 92 -5.45 -9.51 9.16
C GLN A 92 -6.83 -8.89 9.43
N ALA A 93 -7.49 -8.34 8.42
CA ALA A 93 -8.76 -7.64 8.53
C ALA A 93 -9.95 -8.54 8.20
N LEU A 94 -9.80 -9.44 7.23
CA LEU A 94 -10.87 -10.27 6.69
C LEU A 94 -11.43 -11.19 7.77
N GLY A 95 -12.74 -11.06 8.04
CA GLY A 95 -13.44 -11.81 9.09
C GLY A 95 -13.28 -11.22 10.51
N ALA A 96 -12.39 -10.25 10.71
CA ALA A 96 -12.23 -9.52 11.96
C ALA A 96 -12.92 -8.14 11.94
N VAL A 97 -13.01 -7.52 10.78
CA VAL A 97 -13.72 -6.24 10.56
C VAL A 97 -14.60 -6.31 9.31
N ASP A 98 -15.62 -5.46 9.26
CA ASP A 98 -16.42 -5.27 8.05
C ASP A 98 -15.59 -4.58 6.96
N ILE A 99 -15.65 -5.15 5.76
CA ILE A 99 -14.93 -4.64 4.57
C ILE A 99 -15.95 -4.39 3.47
N ASP A 100 -16.10 -3.12 3.10
CA ASP A 100 -16.84 -2.69 1.91
C ASP A 100 -15.84 -2.15 0.89
N VAL A 101 -15.50 -2.96 -0.12
CA VAL A 101 -14.51 -2.60 -1.13
C VAL A 101 -14.94 -1.42 -1.99
N GLN A 102 -16.24 -1.18 -2.16
CA GLN A 102 -16.75 -0.04 -2.91
C GLN A 102 -16.58 1.25 -2.10
N ALA A 103 -16.88 1.20 -0.80
CA ALA A 103 -16.65 2.33 0.11
C ALA A 103 -15.16 2.62 0.31
N LEU A 104 -14.31 1.59 0.31
CA LEU A 104 -12.85 1.75 0.40
C LEU A 104 -12.23 2.30 -0.90
N GLY A 105 -12.83 2.01 -2.06
CA GLY A 105 -12.33 2.48 -3.35
C GLY A 105 -11.02 1.83 -3.81
N VAL A 106 -10.71 0.63 -3.33
CA VAL A 106 -9.48 -0.08 -3.70
C VAL A 106 -9.57 -0.64 -5.12
N ASP A 107 -8.45 -0.69 -5.84
CA ASP A 107 -8.37 -1.32 -7.16
C ASP A 107 -8.26 -2.85 -7.04
N PHE A 108 -7.58 -3.32 -5.99
CA PHE A 108 -7.45 -4.73 -5.67
C PHE A 108 -7.52 -4.95 -4.16
N LEU A 109 -8.17 -6.02 -3.74
CA LEU A 109 -8.12 -6.54 -2.38
C LEU A 109 -7.56 -7.96 -2.43
N ALA A 110 -6.55 -8.27 -1.61
CA ALA A 110 -5.90 -9.57 -1.52
C ALA A 110 -6.09 -10.21 -0.13
#